data_AF-A0AA86JKF1-F1
#
_entry.id   AF-A0AA86JKF1-F1
#
_cell.length_a   1.000
_cell.length_b   1.000
_cell.length_c   1.000
_cell.angle_alpha   90.00
_cell.angle_beta   90.00
_cell.angle_gamma   90.00
#
_symmetry.space_group_name_H-M   'P 1'
#
loop_
_entity.id
_entity.type
_entity.pdbx_description
1 polymer ?
#
loop_
_entity_poly.entity_id
_entity_poly.type
_entity_poly.pdbx_seq_one_letter_code
_entity_poly.pdbx_strand_id
1 'polypeptide(L)'
;MAKVTQKQLIEQQQKQIEELKQVIKAKDILIQKLNDEISEMIDNADKSFKNSAEYMQMEKHINILELKNKSLSNTVQHNIKIQGLKKHNERGAGRKVKFTNDQIIEIKQYRVEGKTIKEIAEIYKCSVGLIHKLINE
;
A
#
# COMPACT_ATOMS: atom_id res chain seq x y z
N MET A 1 -24.59 51.74 -45.69
CA MET A 1 -23.71 51.11 -44.69
C MET A 1 -22.32 51.00 -45.29
N ALA A 2 -21.34 51.75 -44.78
CA ALA A 2 -19.97 51.70 -45.30
C ALA A 2 -19.38 50.31 -45.02
N LYS A 3 -19.01 49.56 -46.07
CA LYS A 3 -18.31 48.28 -45.92
C LYS A 3 -16.89 48.58 -45.46
N VAL A 4 -16.53 48.09 -44.26
CA VAL A 4 -15.15 48.11 -43.76
C VAL A 4 -14.27 47.39 -44.78
N THR A 5 -13.16 48.02 -45.15
CA THR A 5 -12.23 47.40 -46.12
C THR A 5 -11.50 46.23 -45.46
N GLN A 6 -11.16 45.21 -46.25
CA GLN A 6 -10.44 44.02 -45.76
C GLN A 6 -9.14 44.39 -45.00
N LYS A 7 -8.47 45.47 -45.43
CA LYS A 7 -7.30 46.04 -44.76
C LYS A 7 -7.59 46.53 -43.34
N GLN A 8 -8.67 47.29 -43.15
CA GLN A 8 -9.08 47.80 -41.84
C GLN A 8 -9.47 46.67 -40.88
N LEU A 9 -10.09 45.60 -41.40
CA LEU A 9 -10.41 44.41 -40.61
C LEU A 9 -9.14 43.69 -40.14
N ILE A 10 -8.15 43.50 -41.01
CA ILE A 10 -6.87 42.87 -40.67
C ILE A 10 -6.14 43.69 -39.59
N GLU A 11 -6.12 45.01 -39.70
CA GLU A 11 -5.48 45.90 -38.74
C GLU A 11 -6.15 45.85 -37.36
N GLN A 12 -7.49 45.79 -37.32
CA GLN A 12 -8.24 45.60 -36.09
C GLN A 12 -7.96 44.24 -35.45
N GLN A 13 -7.91 43.17 -36.25
CA GLN A 13 -7.59 41.82 -35.77
C GLN A 13 -6.15 41.72 -35.23
N GLN A 14 -5.19 42.36 -35.89
CA GLN A 14 -3.79 42.43 -35.41
C GLN A 14 -3.69 43.14 -34.06
N LYS A 15 -4.41 44.24 -33.89
CA LYS A 15 -4.47 44.96 -32.61
C LYS A 15 -5.05 44.09 -31.50
N GLN A 16 -6.15 43.39 -31.76
CA GLN A 16 -6.75 42.46 -30.80
C GLN A 16 -5.82 41.29 -30.44
N ILE A 17 -5.07 40.76 -31.42
CA ILE A 17 -4.08 39.70 -31.17
C ILE A 17 -2.99 40.19 -30.22
N GLU A 18 -2.48 41.40 -30.40
CA GLU A 18 -1.45 41.95 -29.50
C GLU A 18 -1.97 42.22 -28.09
N GLU A 19 -3.19 42.74 -27.97
CA GLU A 19 -3.84 42.91 -26.65
C GLU A 19 -4.01 41.55 -25.94
N LEU A 20 -4.48 40.53 -26.66
CA LEU A 20 -4.61 39.17 -26.11
C LEU A 20 -3.27 38.57 -25.69
N LYS A 21 -2.19 38.77 -26.46
CA LYS A 21 -0.85 38.33 -26.09
C LYS A 21 -0.36 38.97 -24.79
N GLN A 22 -0.61 40.27 -24.62
CA GLN A 22 -0.25 40.96 -23.37
C GLN A 22 -1.02 40.41 -22.17
N VAL A 23 -2.32 40.13 -22.34
CA VAL A 23 -3.15 39.52 -21.31
C VAL A 23 -2.65 38.12 -20.94
N ILE A 24 -2.32 37.28 -21.94
CA ILE A 24 -1.76 35.94 -21.69
C ILE A 24 -0.48 36.05 -20.88
N LYS A 25 0.46 36.91 -21.28
CA LYS A 25 1.71 37.12 -20.56
C LYS A 25 1.49 37.57 -19.12
N ALA A 26 0.55 38.47 -18.88
CA ALA A 26 0.20 38.91 -17.53
C ALA A 26 -0.40 37.77 -16.69
N LYS A 27 -1.24 36.93 -17.30
CA LYS A 27 -1.81 35.74 -16.65
C LYS A 27 -0.74 34.70 -16.33
N ASP A 28 0.22 34.47 -17.21
CA ASP A 28 1.32 33.53 -16.98
C ASP A 28 2.16 33.96 -15.76
N ILE A 29 2.48 35.26 -15.66
CA ILE A 29 3.18 35.82 -14.49
C ILE A 29 2.35 35.62 -13.21
N LEU A 30 1.04 35.81 -13.27
CA LEU A 30 0.16 35.61 -12.12
C LEU A 30 0.10 34.13 -11.71
N ILE A 31 -0.02 33.22 -12.67
CA ILE A 31 -0.01 31.77 -12.43
C ILE A 31 1.29 31.36 -11.75
N GLN A 32 2.43 31.87 -12.22
CA GLN A 32 3.72 31.58 -11.61
C GLN A 32 3.77 32.01 -10.15
N LYS A 33 3.34 33.24 -9.84
CA LYS A 33 3.29 33.75 -8.46
C LYS A 33 2.40 32.91 -7.56
N LEU A 34 1.22 32.51 -8.04
CA LEU A 34 0.30 31.68 -7.27
C LEU A 34 0.88 30.28 -7.01
N ASN A 35 1.60 29.70 -7.98
CA ASN A 35 2.26 28.42 -7.79
C ASN A 35 3.39 28.49 -6.77
N ASP A 36 4.16 29.59 -6.77
CA ASP A 36 5.21 29.83 -5.78
C ASP A 36 4.60 29.95 -4.38
N GLU A 37 3.51 30.72 -4.23
CA GLU A 37 2.78 30.87 -2.96
C GLU A 37 2.19 29.54 -2.46
N ILE A 38 1.59 28.74 -3.34
CA ILE A 38 1.09 27.39 -3.00
C ILE A 38 2.24 26.50 -2.50
N SER A 39 3.39 26.56 -3.15
CA SER A 39 4.56 25.76 -2.75
C SER A 39 5.05 26.15 -1.35
N GLU A 40 5.15 27.45 -1.06
CA GLU A 40 5.51 27.93 0.27
C GLU A 40 4.49 27.53 1.34
N MET A 41 3.19 27.59 1.03
CA MET A 41 2.13 27.16 1.94
C MET A 41 2.24 25.67 2.28
N ILE A 42 2.50 24.81 1.28
CA ILE A 42 2.69 23.37 1.49
C ILE A 42 3.91 23.12 2.38
N ASP A 43 5.05 23.74 2.07
CA ASP A 43 6.28 23.59 2.85
C ASP A 43 6.10 24.02 4.32
N ASN A 44 5.35 25.11 4.55
CA ASN A 44 5.06 25.60 5.88
C ASN A 44 4.11 24.67 6.64
N ALA A 45 3.08 24.13 5.97
CA ALA A 45 2.17 23.16 6.55
C ALA A 45 2.92 21.88 6.97
N ASP A 46 3.81 21.36 6.12
CA ASP A 46 4.61 20.17 6.40
C ASP A 46 5.56 20.37 7.58
N LYS A 47 6.23 21.52 7.65
CA LYS A 47 7.10 21.88 8.79
C LYS A 47 6.30 22.04 10.07
N SER A 48 5.15 22.70 10.00
CA SER A 48 4.24 22.87 11.15
C SER A 48 3.74 21.53 11.68
N PHE A 49 3.34 20.62 10.77
CA PHE A 49 2.85 19.29 11.14
C PHE A 49 3.94 18.44 11.79
N LYS A 50 5.17 18.41 11.26
CA LYS A 50 6.29 17.68 11.88
C LYS A 50 6.62 18.18 13.29
N ASN A 51 6.44 19.47 13.53
CA ASN A 51 6.65 20.09 14.84
C ASN A 51 5.41 20.05 15.74
N SER A 52 4.30 19.48 15.25
CA SER A 52 3.09 19.34 16.06
C SER A 52 3.31 18.40 17.24
N ALA A 53 2.61 18.67 18.33
CA ALA A 53 2.67 17.81 19.51
C ALA A 53 2.20 16.38 19.18
N GLU A 54 1.19 16.27 18.32
CA GLU A 54 0.61 15.03 17.84
C GLU A 54 1.63 14.18 17.09
N TYR A 55 2.36 14.78 16.13
CA TYR A 55 3.40 14.07 15.38
C TYR A 55 4.52 13.57 16.29
N MET A 56 5.03 14.41 17.19
CA MET A 56 6.08 14.02 18.15
C MET A 56 5.63 12.90 19.09
N GLN A 57 4.37 12.93 19.54
CA GLN A 57 3.79 11.86 20.36
C GLN A 57 3.69 10.54 19.58
N MET A 58 3.25 10.61 18.32
CA MET A 58 3.15 9.45 17.45
C MET A 58 4.52 8.83 17.15
N GLU A 59 5.53 9.66 16.84
CA GLU A 59 6.90 9.21 16.62
C GLU A 59 7.48 8.52 17.87
N LYS A 60 7.23 9.08 19.06
CA LYS A 60 7.60 8.45 20.34
C LYS A 60 6.90 7.10 20.52
N HIS A 61 5.62 7.01 20.17
CA HIS A 61 4.86 5.75 20.28
C HIS A 61 5.40 4.67 19.34
N ILE A 62 5.70 5.04 18.08
CA ILE A 62 6.32 4.14 17.09
C ILE A 62 7.65 3.61 17.64
N ASN A 63 8.53 4.47 18.13
CA ASN A 63 9.81 4.06 18.72
C ASN A 63 9.62 3.07 19.89
N ILE A 64 8.65 3.31 20.77
CA ILE A 64 8.34 2.40 21.88
C ILE A 64 7.87 1.03 21.36
N LEU A 65 6.99 1.02 20.35
CA LEU A 65 6.48 -0.21 19.75
C LEU A 65 7.59 -1.00 19.05
N GLU A 66 8.50 -0.34 18.34
CA GLU A 66 9.66 -0.97 17.70
C GLU A 66 10.59 -1.62 18.73
N LEU A 67 10.91 -0.91 19.81
CA LEU A 67 11.72 -1.45 20.89
C LEU A 67 11.04 -2.66 21.54
N LYS A 68 9.72 -2.58 21.77
CA LYS A 68 8.94 -3.69 22.33
C LYS A 68 8.94 -4.90 21.40
N ASN A 69 8.72 -4.70 20.10
CA ASN A 69 8.77 -5.77 19.10
C ASN A 69 10.14 -6.43 19.04
N LYS A 70 11.22 -5.63 19.07
CA LYS A 70 12.59 -6.15 19.11
C LYS A 70 12.83 -6.97 20.37
N SER A 71 12.39 -6.49 21.53
CA SER A 71 12.49 -7.22 22.80
C SER A 71 11.73 -8.55 22.76
N LEU A 72 10.47 -8.54 22.30
CA LEU A 72 9.68 -9.77 22.15
C LEU A 72 10.35 -10.76 21.18
N SER A 73 10.84 -10.28 20.04
CA SER A 73 11.56 -11.11 19.07
C SER A 73 12.77 -11.79 19.71
N ASN A 74 13.56 -11.04 20.49
CA ASN A 74 14.71 -11.60 21.21
C ASN A 74 14.28 -12.64 22.25
N THR A 75 13.22 -12.37 23.02
CA THR A 75 12.67 -13.32 23.99
C THR A 75 12.19 -14.61 23.31
N VAL A 76 11.47 -14.50 22.20
CA VAL A 76 11.01 -15.65 21.41
C VAL A 76 12.19 -16.46 20.90
N GLN A 77 13.20 -15.82 20.31
CA GLN A 77 14.41 -16.52 19.85
C GLN A 77 15.16 -17.22 20.98
N HIS A 78 15.28 -16.57 22.14
CA HIS A 78 15.90 -17.15 23.32
C HIS A 78 15.12 -18.37 23.82
N ASN A 79 13.79 -18.29 23.90
CA ASN A 79 12.94 -19.39 24.30
C ASN A 79 13.00 -20.57 23.33
N ILE A 80 13.01 -20.30 22.02
CA ILE A 80 13.23 -21.32 20.98
C ILE A 80 14.55 -22.06 21.20
N LYS A 81 15.62 -21.32 21.52
CA LYS A 81 16.95 -21.88 21.78
C LYS A 81 16.99 -22.73 23.05
N ILE A 82 16.41 -22.26 24.16
CA ILE A 82 16.38 -22.98 25.44
C ILE A 82 15.49 -24.23 25.35
N GLN A 83 14.31 -24.11 24.76
CA GLN A 83 13.35 -25.21 24.68
C GLN A 83 13.76 -26.26 23.62
N GLY A 84 14.89 -26.07 22.93
CA GLY A 84 15.36 -27.00 21.90
C GLY A 84 14.37 -27.15 20.74
N LEU A 85 13.44 -26.19 20.58
CA LEU A 85 12.49 -26.11 19.48
C LEU A 85 13.26 -25.74 18.22
N LYS A 86 14.05 -26.67 17.68
CA LYS A 86 14.72 -26.46 16.39
C LYS A 86 13.65 -26.10 15.37
N LYS A 87 13.92 -25.08 14.55
CA LYS A 87 13.09 -24.83 13.36
C LYS A 87 13.09 -26.14 12.57
N HIS A 88 11.95 -26.82 12.52
CA HIS A 88 11.86 -28.05 11.74
C HIS A 88 12.24 -27.66 10.30
N ASN A 89 13.34 -28.22 9.78
CA ASN A 89 13.89 -27.93 8.45
C ASN A 89 14.84 -26.71 8.26
N GLU A 90 15.85 -26.54 9.12
CA GLU A 90 16.91 -25.50 8.94
C GLU A 90 17.67 -25.59 7.60
N ARG A 91 17.72 -26.77 6.95
CA ARG A 91 18.40 -27.00 5.67
C ARG A 91 17.48 -26.96 4.43
N GLY A 92 16.18 -26.75 4.61
CA GLY A 92 15.20 -26.79 3.52
C GLY A 92 15.01 -28.17 2.85
N ALA A 93 15.49 -29.26 3.46
CA ALA A 93 15.34 -30.62 2.98
C ALA A 93 13.94 -31.23 3.31
N GLY A 94 13.42 -32.09 2.43
CA GLY A 94 12.15 -32.79 2.61
C GLY A 94 10.96 -32.15 1.89
N ARG A 95 9.81 -32.83 1.94
CA ARG A 95 8.57 -32.35 1.31
C ARG A 95 7.98 -31.22 2.15
N LYS A 96 7.76 -30.05 1.53
CA LYS A 96 7.04 -28.93 2.16
C LYS A 96 5.60 -29.35 2.48
N VAL A 97 5.09 -28.88 3.61
CA VAL A 97 3.69 -29.10 4.00
C VAL A 97 2.79 -28.47 2.95
N LYS A 98 1.82 -29.23 2.42
CA LYS A 98 0.94 -28.78 1.32
C LYS A 98 -0.17 -27.84 1.80
N PHE A 99 -0.57 -27.94 3.06
CA PHE A 99 -1.72 -27.21 3.63
C PHE A 99 -1.32 -26.43 4.88
N THR A 100 -1.94 -25.27 5.09
CA THR A 100 -1.82 -24.49 6.33
C THR A 100 -2.69 -25.09 7.45
N ASN A 101 -2.46 -24.66 8.70
CA ASN A 101 -3.28 -25.12 9.82
C ASN A 101 -4.77 -24.78 9.62
N ASP A 102 -5.09 -23.61 9.08
CA ASP A 102 -6.47 -23.20 8.81
C ASP A 102 -7.13 -24.10 7.76
N GLN A 103 -6.39 -24.48 6.71
CA GLN A 103 -6.87 -25.43 5.71
C GLN A 103 -7.08 -26.83 6.28
N ILE A 104 -6.24 -27.25 7.24
CA ILE A 104 -6.42 -28.54 7.93
C ILE A 104 -7.68 -28.52 8.79
N ILE A 105 -7.96 -27.40 9.46
CA ILE A 105 -9.20 -27.21 10.22
C ILE A 105 -10.41 -27.29 9.28
N GLU A 106 -10.37 -26.62 8.14
CA GLU A 106 -11.43 -26.66 7.12
C GLU A 106 -11.65 -28.09 6.58
N ILE A 107 -10.56 -28.83 6.29
CA ILE A 107 -10.62 -30.25 5.89
C ILE A 107 -11.31 -31.11 6.95
N LYS A 108 -11.00 -30.90 8.24
CA LYS A 108 -11.65 -31.61 9.35
C LYS A 108 -13.13 -31.24 9.48
N GLN A 109 -13.49 -29.97 9.25
CA GLN A 109 -14.88 -29.50 9.25
C GLN A 109 -15.70 -30.15 8.13
N TYR A 110 -15.19 -30.22 6.89
CA TYR A 110 -15.88 -30.92 5.80
C TYR A 110 -16.16 -32.38 6.13
N ARG A 111 -15.28 -33.04 6.90
CA ARG A 111 -15.52 -34.40 7.35
C ARG A 111 -16.66 -34.49 8.37
N VAL A 112 -16.73 -33.53 9.30
CA VAL A 112 -17.83 -33.41 10.28
C VAL A 112 -19.16 -33.13 9.59
N GLU A 113 -19.15 -32.32 8.52
CA GLU A 113 -20.31 -32.04 7.67
C GLU A 113 -20.77 -33.26 6.83
N GLY A 114 -20.03 -34.37 6.87
CA GLY A 114 -20.41 -35.61 6.20
C GLY A 114 -19.80 -35.82 4.81
N LYS A 115 -18.93 -34.93 4.32
CA LYS A 115 -18.23 -35.15 3.05
C LYS A 115 -17.32 -36.38 3.14
N THR A 116 -17.24 -37.12 2.05
CA THR A 116 -16.35 -38.27 1.92
C THR A 116 -14.90 -37.80 1.75
N ILE A 117 -13.96 -38.65 2.16
CA ILE A 117 -12.52 -38.39 1.98
C ILE A 117 -12.20 -38.17 0.50
N LYS A 118 -12.92 -38.86 -0.40
CA LYS A 118 -12.75 -38.73 -1.86
C LYS A 118 -13.19 -37.35 -2.36
N GLU A 119 -14.35 -36.86 -1.94
CA GLU A 119 -14.84 -35.52 -2.31
C GLU A 119 -13.90 -34.43 -1.80
N ILE A 120 -13.45 -34.54 -0.55
CA ILE A 120 -12.50 -33.58 0.02
C ILE A 120 -11.17 -33.61 -0.76
N ALA A 121 -10.69 -34.79 -1.14
CA ALA A 121 -9.47 -34.92 -1.94
C ALA A 121 -9.60 -34.26 -3.33
N GLU A 122 -10.80 -34.30 -3.92
CA GLU A 122 -11.10 -33.65 -5.19
C GLU A 122 -11.17 -32.12 -5.05
N ILE A 123 -11.83 -31.60 -4.01
CA ILE A 123 -11.89 -30.17 -3.67
C ILE A 123 -10.47 -29.58 -3.55
N TYR A 124 -9.59 -30.26 -2.82
CA TYR A 124 -8.22 -29.80 -2.56
C TYR A 124 -7.18 -30.32 -3.57
N LYS A 125 -7.63 -31.00 -4.64
CA LYS A 125 -6.78 -31.56 -5.71
C LYS A 125 -5.55 -32.29 -5.15
N CYS A 126 -5.80 -33.26 -4.28
CA CYS A 126 -4.76 -34.02 -3.60
C CYS A 126 -5.14 -35.51 -3.49
N SER A 127 -4.24 -36.33 -2.94
CA SER A 127 -4.51 -37.75 -2.81
C SER A 127 -5.45 -38.03 -1.64
N VAL A 128 -6.31 -39.04 -1.82
CA VAL A 128 -7.19 -39.56 -0.75
C VAL A 128 -6.38 -39.92 0.49
N GLY A 129 -5.21 -40.53 0.32
CA GLY A 129 -4.31 -40.87 1.42
C GLY A 129 -3.80 -39.65 2.19
N LEU A 130 -3.58 -38.51 1.53
CA LEU A 130 -3.18 -37.28 2.20
C LEU A 130 -4.33 -36.72 3.04
N ILE A 131 -5.55 -36.66 2.51
CA ILE A 131 -6.72 -36.22 3.30
C ILE A 131 -6.99 -37.17 4.48
N HIS A 132 -6.94 -38.48 4.26
CA HIS A 132 -7.11 -39.46 5.33
C HIS A 132 -6.09 -39.25 6.45
N LYS A 133 -4.83 -38.96 6.09
CA LYS A 133 -3.78 -38.64 7.06
C LYS A 133 -4.11 -37.36 7.83
N LEU A 134 -4.48 -36.27 7.15
CA LEU A 134 -4.76 -34.97 7.79
C LEU A 134 -5.97 -35.00 8.73
N ILE A 135 -6.96 -35.84 8.44
CA ILE A 135 -8.15 -35.99 9.30
C ILE A 135 -7.81 -36.77 10.58
N ASN A 136 -6.94 -37.80 10.47
CA ASN A 136 -6.67 -38.77 11.54
C ASN A 136 -5.36 -38.53 12.32
N GLU A 137 -4.47 -37.64 11.85
CA GLU A 137 -3.41 -37.04 12.68
C GLU A 137 -4.00 -36.07 13.71
#